data_AF-K9BJV3-F1
#
_entry.id   AF-K9BJV3-F1
#
_cell.length_a   1.000
_cell.length_b   1.000
_cell.length_c   1.000
_cell.angle_alpha   90.00
_cell.angle_beta   90.00
_cell.angle_gamma   90.00
#
_symmetry.space_group_name_H-M   'P 1'
#
loop_
_entity.id
_entity.type
_entity.pdbx_description
1 polymer ?
#
loop_
_entity_poly.entity_id
_entity_poly.type
_entity_poly.pdbx_seq_one_letter_code
_entity_poly.pdbx_strand_id
1 'polypeptide(L)'
;MDMLNILSKVSLFAELDDSTLKSLIPACHIRHLQTGQTLYCAHDIADHVYIVIYGRVKLTTTTGVLTYYGRHELVGETGVISNQPHHCTVNAVRDTALIGIPQQQFLDFIHQHPKVLFALSRLIIHRSQSEQQHSHAMGSSRTLSVIPVSAHIPATHLAEKLTEHLQRWPHVRLVSAAHVDALFGSGFSQTPLDYSPADLQLRQWLASLEEKHCYVLYAADNSEDEWSKRCLHQADRILILAEANQTPTRTPLSHVLSQHDWQSPIELVLLRSEGDPSPHTLLWKQLYHARAHYFVHPWAQNDICAVARQISSQGVGLVLGGGGARGFAHIGLIRALEQLHIPIDIVGGTSMGAFVAALVACGFDSVEMTHIAYETFVARNYLNDYTMPRVSLIRGQRFHSRLHAIFGQRRIEELRQTYYCISTNLTTGQAVIHDQGELATWVGTSMSVPGVAPPVAWHENLLCDGGVINNLPTDVMQNLERGTIIASNVSLHDDIRVPGIGLEEPDQSALLNWNKIIKDKLLHAPRLAEILMRTATLASDTMIQSAAIERANLHIRMPIEGIGMFDWHKLDELVERGYEHALEMLLPIRDTLPSS
;
A
#
# COMPACT_ATOMS: atom_id res chain seq x y z
N MET A 1 -30.91 5.61 -21.18
CA MET A 1 -30.66 5.73 -19.72
C MET A 1 -31.88 6.36 -19.07
N ASP A 2 -32.38 5.75 -18.01
CA ASP A 2 -33.49 6.29 -17.22
C ASP A 2 -32.94 7.28 -16.18
N MET A 3 -32.97 8.58 -16.51
CA MET A 3 -32.44 9.64 -15.64
C MET A 3 -33.20 9.74 -14.31
N LEU A 4 -34.50 9.43 -14.30
CA LEU A 4 -35.31 9.49 -13.09
C LEU A 4 -34.82 8.47 -12.07
N ASN A 5 -34.57 7.23 -12.51
CA ASN A 5 -34.04 6.16 -11.67
C ASN A 5 -32.62 6.44 -11.15
N ILE A 6 -31.81 7.19 -11.90
CA ILE A 6 -30.47 7.60 -11.43
C ILE A 6 -30.61 8.68 -10.36
N LEU A 7 -31.40 9.72 -10.62
CA LEU A 7 -31.59 10.85 -9.69
C LEU A 7 -32.20 10.38 -8.36
N SER A 8 -33.15 9.45 -8.37
CA SER A 8 -33.77 8.93 -7.14
C SER A 8 -32.81 8.15 -6.24
N LYS A 9 -31.69 7.66 -6.78
CA LYS A 9 -30.65 6.93 -6.03
C LYS A 9 -29.55 7.82 -5.47
N VAL A 10 -29.52 9.10 -5.85
CA VAL A 10 -28.58 10.06 -5.29
C VAL A 10 -29.04 10.42 -3.89
N SER A 11 -28.16 10.26 -2.89
CA SER A 11 -28.48 10.55 -1.48
C SER A 11 -29.03 11.96 -1.24
N LEU A 12 -28.58 12.93 -2.06
CA LEU A 12 -29.07 14.30 -2.06
C LEU A 12 -30.59 14.42 -2.36
N PHE A 13 -31.11 13.52 -3.17
CA PHE A 13 -32.46 13.55 -3.74
C PHE A 13 -33.38 12.44 -3.22
N ALA A 14 -32.88 11.57 -2.34
CA ALA A 14 -33.59 10.38 -1.87
C ALA A 14 -34.94 10.66 -1.18
N GLU A 15 -35.14 11.87 -0.64
CA GLU A 15 -36.38 12.28 0.04
C GLU A 15 -37.39 13.01 -0.90
N LEU A 16 -37.06 13.14 -2.18
CA LEU A 16 -37.91 13.81 -3.17
C LEU A 16 -38.83 12.81 -3.90
N ASP A 17 -40.01 13.27 -4.28
CA ASP A 17 -40.96 12.51 -5.09
C ASP A 17 -40.61 12.59 -6.59
N ASP A 18 -41.05 11.57 -7.35
CA ASP A 18 -40.77 11.44 -8.78
C ASP A 18 -41.23 12.67 -9.60
N SER A 19 -42.32 13.34 -9.21
CA SER A 19 -42.77 14.57 -9.90
C SER A 19 -41.75 15.69 -9.77
N THR A 20 -41.18 15.86 -8.59
CA THR A 20 -40.15 16.86 -8.31
C THR A 20 -38.86 16.53 -9.05
N LEU A 21 -38.42 15.26 -9.07
CA LEU A 21 -37.23 14.87 -9.82
C LEU A 21 -37.40 15.08 -11.34
N LYS A 22 -38.61 14.84 -11.86
CA LYS A 22 -38.93 15.10 -13.27
C LYS A 22 -38.81 16.56 -13.67
N SER A 23 -38.97 17.51 -12.74
CA SER A 23 -38.81 18.94 -13.04
C SER A 23 -37.35 19.32 -13.30
N LEU A 24 -36.38 18.56 -12.76
CA LEU A 24 -34.95 18.78 -12.93
C LEU A 24 -34.39 18.17 -14.23
N ILE A 25 -35.00 17.08 -14.72
CA ILE A 25 -34.54 16.35 -15.91
C ILE A 25 -34.31 17.23 -17.15
N PRO A 26 -35.16 18.23 -17.48
CA PRO A 26 -34.93 19.09 -18.65
C PRO A 26 -33.64 19.92 -18.59
N ALA A 27 -33.10 20.18 -17.40
CA ALA A 27 -31.85 20.92 -17.20
C ALA A 27 -30.60 20.01 -17.24
N CYS A 28 -30.80 18.69 -17.15
CA CYS A 28 -29.73 17.70 -17.11
C CYS A 28 -29.16 17.44 -18.52
N HIS A 29 -27.85 17.38 -18.65
CA HIS A 29 -27.16 16.89 -19.84
C HIS A 29 -26.17 15.78 -19.50
N ILE A 30 -25.98 14.83 -20.42
CA ILE A 30 -25.01 13.75 -20.22
C ILE A 30 -23.65 14.20 -20.76
N ARG A 31 -22.62 14.09 -19.93
CA ARG A 31 -21.22 14.31 -20.31
C ARG A 31 -20.48 12.98 -20.22
N HIS A 32 -19.80 12.61 -21.30
CA HIS A 32 -18.94 11.43 -21.34
C HIS A 32 -17.48 11.84 -21.23
N LEU A 33 -16.73 11.12 -20.41
CA LEU A 33 -15.29 11.25 -20.26
C LEU A 33 -14.64 9.90 -20.52
N GLN A 34 -13.57 9.90 -21.31
CA GLN A 34 -12.66 8.77 -21.38
C GLN A 34 -11.70 8.78 -20.19
N THR A 35 -11.14 7.63 -19.85
CA THR A 35 -10.04 7.54 -18.86
C THR A 35 -8.94 8.59 -19.11
N GLY A 36 -8.45 9.21 -18.04
CA GLY A 36 -7.45 10.28 -18.08
C GLY A 36 -8.00 11.67 -18.40
N GLN A 37 -9.20 11.79 -18.99
CA GLN A 37 -9.76 13.10 -19.31
C GLN A 37 -10.14 13.89 -18.06
N THR A 38 -9.84 15.18 -18.08
CA THR A 38 -10.17 16.12 -17.01
C THR A 38 -11.61 16.61 -17.15
N LEU A 39 -12.37 16.56 -16.06
CA LEU A 39 -13.71 17.14 -15.97
C LEU A 39 -13.62 18.67 -15.83
N TYR A 40 -12.82 19.12 -14.84
CA TYR A 40 -12.42 20.51 -14.57
C TYR A 40 -11.09 20.53 -13.78
N CYS A 41 -10.39 21.66 -13.82
CA CYS A 41 -9.16 21.92 -13.06
C CYS A 41 -9.44 22.73 -11.79
N ALA A 42 -8.52 22.65 -10.83
CA ALA A 42 -8.50 23.60 -9.72
C ALA A 42 -8.41 25.04 -10.27
N HIS A 43 -9.15 25.95 -9.64
CA HIS A 43 -9.34 27.36 -10.01
C HIS A 43 -10.20 27.63 -11.25
N ASP A 44 -10.74 26.60 -11.91
CA ASP A 44 -11.78 26.80 -12.93
C ASP A 44 -13.07 27.31 -12.29
N ILE A 45 -13.88 28.02 -13.08
CA ILE A 45 -15.19 28.53 -12.64
C ILE A 45 -16.13 27.34 -12.39
N ALA A 46 -16.77 27.32 -11.23
CA ALA A 46 -17.74 26.29 -10.85
C ALA A 46 -19.13 26.63 -11.40
N ASP A 47 -19.39 26.28 -12.65
CA ASP A 47 -20.63 26.59 -13.38
C ASP A 47 -21.61 25.40 -13.48
N HIS A 48 -21.20 24.21 -13.03
CA HIS A 48 -22.00 23.00 -13.07
C HIS A 48 -21.80 22.13 -11.82
N VAL A 49 -22.84 21.39 -11.48
CA VAL A 49 -22.79 20.25 -10.56
C VAL A 49 -22.91 18.96 -11.36
N TYR A 50 -22.10 17.96 -11.02
CA TYR A 50 -22.06 16.70 -11.72
C TYR A 50 -22.48 15.53 -10.83
N ILE A 51 -23.22 14.58 -11.39
CA ILE A 51 -23.60 13.32 -10.74
C ILE A 51 -23.05 12.17 -11.57
N VAL A 52 -22.32 11.24 -10.94
CA VAL A 52 -21.77 10.08 -11.63
C VAL A 52 -22.85 9.04 -11.92
N ILE A 53 -23.07 8.72 -13.20
CA ILE A 53 -23.98 7.66 -13.64
C ILE A 53 -23.29 6.30 -13.52
N TYR A 54 -22.12 6.20 -14.13
CA TYR A 54 -21.21 5.06 -14.04
C TYR A 54 -19.78 5.55 -14.27
N GLY A 55 -18.81 4.72 -13.92
CA GLY A 55 -17.40 5.08 -13.95
C GLY A 55 -16.92 5.55 -12.59
N ARG A 56 -15.76 6.22 -12.59
CA ARG A 56 -15.11 6.69 -11.37
C ARG A 56 -14.26 7.90 -11.70
N VAL A 57 -14.28 8.89 -10.82
CA VAL A 57 -13.46 10.10 -10.92
C VAL A 57 -12.53 10.22 -9.72
N LYS A 58 -11.36 10.80 -9.92
CA LYS A 58 -10.34 11.07 -8.91
C LYS A 58 -10.26 12.56 -8.67
N LEU A 59 -10.30 12.97 -7.40
CA LEU A 59 -10.14 14.36 -6.96
C LEU A 59 -8.71 14.56 -6.47
N THR A 60 -8.03 15.58 -6.99
CA THR A 60 -6.64 15.88 -6.64
C THR A 60 -6.47 17.35 -6.26
N THR A 61 -5.64 17.60 -5.25
CA THR A 61 -5.23 18.94 -4.80
C THR A 61 -3.71 19.07 -4.93
N THR A 62 -3.15 20.21 -4.57
CA THR A 62 -1.69 20.42 -4.52
C THR A 62 -0.98 19.50 -3.51
N THR A 63 -1.71 18.94 -2.54
CA THR A 63 -1.16 18.07 -1.49
C THR A 63 -1.28 16.58 -1.83
N GLY A 64 -1.97 16.21 -2.91
CA GLY A 64 -2.12 14.83 -3.36
C GLY A 64 -3.54 14.47 -3.77
N VAL A 65 -3.83 13.16 -3.80
CA VAL A 65 -5.18 12.65 -4.07
C VAL A 65 -6.04 12.87 -2.83
N LEU A 66 -7.14 13.60 -2.97
CA LEU A 66 -8.07 13.85 -1.87
C LEU A 66 -9.00 12.64 -1.67
N THR A 67 -9.65 12.20 -2.74
CA THR A 67 -10.60 11.07 -2.70
C THR A 67 -10.99 10.60 -4.11
N TYR A 68 -11.79 9.54 -4.18
CA TYR A 68 -12.40 9.02 -5.40
C TYR A 68 -13.92 9.06 -5.27
N TYR A 69 -14.60 9.49 -6.33
CA TYR A 69 -16.06 9.42 -6.41
C TYR A 69 -16.52 8.46 -7.49
N GLY A 70 -17.46 7.59 -7.12
CA GLY A 70 -18.13 6.64 -7.97
C GLY A 70 -19.61 6.97 -8.17
N ARG A 71 -20.36 5.94 -8.56
CA ARG A 71 -21.76 6.05 -8.96
C ARG A 71 -22.66 6.69 -7.90
N HIS A 72 -23.58 7.54 -8.37
CA HIS A 72 -24.53 8.35 -7.61
C HIS A 72 -23.90 9.41 -6.68
N GLU A 73 -22.58 9.59 -6.72
CA GLU A 73 -21.92 10.64 -5.96
C GLU A 73 -21.91 11.96 -6.72
N LEU A 74 -21.93 13.04 -5.94
CA LEU A 74 -21.97 14.43 -6.41
C LEU A 74 -20.56 15.01 -6.47
N VAL A 75 -20.28 15.78 -7.52
CA VAL A 75 -18.97 16.38 -7.79
C VAL A 75 -19.15 17.84 -8.23
N GLY A 76 -18.30 18.72 -7.72
CA GLY A 76 -18.30 20.16 -8.06
C GLY A 76 -19.28 21.00 -7.24
N GLU A 77 -20.06 20.40 -6.34
CA GLU A 77 -21.10 21.11 -5.58
C GLU A 77 -20.53 22.19 -4.66
N THR A 78 -19.34 21.97 -4.08
CA THR A 78 -18.74 22.92 -3.14
C THR A 78 -18.48 24.28 -3.80
N GLY A 79 -17.94 24.29 -5.01
CA GLY A 79 -17.67 25.53 -5.75
C GLY A 79 -18.97 26.25 -6.14
N VAL A 80 -19.96 25.51 -6.63
CA VAL A 80 -21.27 26.04 -7.03
C VAL A 80 -22.01 26.70 -5.85
N ILE A 81 -22.01 26.07 -4.68
CA ILE A 81 -22.73 26.56 -3.49
C ILE A 81 -22.01 27.73 -2.83
N SER A 82 -20.68 27.66 -2.74
CA SER A 82 -19.86 28.73 -2.14
C SER A 82 -19.64 29.92 -3.08
N ASN A 83 -20.04 29.77 -4.35
CA ASN A 83 -19.75 30.72 -5.42
C ASN A 83 -18.24 31.04 -5.51
N GLN A 84 -17.41 29.99 -5.39
CA GLN A 84 -15.95 30.04 -5.51
C GLN A 84 -15.50 29.13 -6.66
N PRO A 85 -14.31 29.38 -7.22
CA PRO A 85 -13.68 28.46 -8.17
C PRO A 85 -13.50 27.06 -7.57
N HIS A 86 -13.34 26.05 -8.43
CA HIS A 86 -13.06 24.69 -7.98
C HIS A 86 -11.76 24.62 -7.15
N HIS A 87 -11.79 23.92 -6.02
CA HIS A 87 -10.63 23.78 -5.13
C HIS A 87 -9.72 22.59 -5.49
N CYS A 88 -10.18 21.70 -6.36
CA CYS A 88 -9.48 20.48 -6.77
C CYS A 88 -9.61 20.26 -8.28
N THR A 89 -8.71 19.48 -8.84
CA THR A 89 -8.78 18.96 -10.21
C THR A 89 -9.45 17.60 -10.20
N VAL A 90 -10.37 17.37 -11.15
CA VAL A 90 -11.11 16.11 -11.28
C VAL A 90 -10.80 15.43 -12.60
N ASN A 91 -10.34 14.17 -12.53
CA ASN A 91 -10.02 13.34 -13.70
C ASN A 91 -10.84 12.06 -13.69
N ALA A 92 -11.23 11.59 -14.87
CA ALA A 92 -11.84 10.28 -15.02
C ALA A 92 -10.79 9.18 -14.81
N VAL A 93 -11.04 8.27 -13.86
CA VAL A 93 -10.17 7.09 -13.62
C VAL A 93 -10.33 6.07 -14.74
N ARG A 94 -11.59 5.85 -15.11
CA ARG A 94 -12.03 4.96 -16.19
C ARG A 94 -13.14 5.66 -16.98
N ASP A 95 -13.61 5.06 -18.07
CA ASP A 95 -14.68 5.67 -18.86
C ASP A 95 -15.89 5.99 -17.98
N THR A 96 -16.27 7.25 -17.96
CA THR A 96 -17.23 7.80 -17.01
C THR A 96 -18.33 8.54 -17.74
N ALA A 97 -19.57 8.37 -17.29
CA ALA A 97 -20.71 9.18 -17.71
C ALA A 97 -21.26 9.96 -16.52
N LEU A 98 -21.49 11.25 -16.73
CA LEU A 98 -21.94 12.20 -15.72
C LEU A 98 -23.24 12.86 -16.18
N ILE A 99 -24.13 13.15 -15.24
CA ILE A 99 -25.19 14.14 -15.44
C ILE A 99 -24.63 15.49 -15.00
N GLY A 100 -24.54 16.44 -15.92
CA GLY A 100 -24.25 17.84 -15.61
C GLY A 100 -25.55 18.63 -15.42
N ILE A 101 -25.61 19.41 -14.35
CA ILE A 101 -26.68 20.34 -14.04
C ILE A 101 -26.05 21.74 -13.93
N PRO A 102 -26.47 22.72 -14.74
CA PRO A 102 -25.87 24.04 -14.65
C PRO A 102 -26.22 24.74 -13.34
N GLN A 103 -25.30 25.57 -12.85
CA GLN A 103 -25.33 26.23 -11.54
C GLN A 103 -26.66 26.90 -11.27
N GLN A 104 -27.16 27.71 -12.20
CA GLN A 104 -28.38 28.48 -12.00
C GLN A 104 -29.59 27.57 -11.75
N GLN A 105 -29.78 26.54 -12.58
CA GLN A 105 -30.88 25.59 -12.46
C GLN A 105 -30.77 24.75 -11.18
N PHE A 106 -29.55 24.40 -10.77
CA PHE A 106 -29.32 23.67 -9.52
C PHE A 106 -29.65 24.53 -8.28
N LEU A 107 -29.21 25.79 -8.26
CA LEU A 107 -29.51 26.72 -7.17
C LEU A 107 -31.01 27.03 -7.10
N ASP A 108 -31.66 27.30 -8.23
CA ASP A 108 -33.11 27.53 -8.31
C ASP A 108 -33.89 26.32 -7.78
N PHE A 109 -33.46 25.11 -8.12
CA PHE A 109 -34.07 23.87 -7.63
C PHE A 109 -33.90 23.71 -6.12
N ILE A 110 -32.71 23.96 -5.57
CA ILE A 110 -32.48 23.89 -4.11
C ILE A 110 -33.34 24.93 -3.36
N HIS A 111 -33.48 26.14 -3.90
CA HIS A 111 -34.32 27.18 -3.31
C HIS A 111 -35.79 26.80 -3.26
N GLN A 112 -36.29 26.08 -4.27
CA GLN A 112 -37.66 25.58 -4.31
C GLN A 112 -37.88 24.36 -3.39
N HIS A 113 -36.82 23.65 -3.02
CA HIS A 113 -36.89 22.42 -2.23
C HIS A 113 -35.94 22.44 -1.01
N PRO A 114 -36.32 23.10 0.11
CA PRO A 114 -35.45 23.27 1.29
C PRO A 114 -34.88 21.96 1.89
N LYS A 115 -35.56 20.82 1.70
CA LYS A 115 -35.05 19.51 2.14
C LYS A 115 -33.72 19.14 1.47
N VAL A 116 -33.55 19.49 0.19
CA VAL A 116 -32.31 19.26 -0.57
C VAL A 116 -31.16 20.04 0.05
N LEU A 117 -31.41 21.27 0.48
CA LEU A 117 -30.40 22.11 1.15
C LEU A 117 -29.89 21.44 2.45
N PHE A 118 -30.76 20.83 3.25
CA PHE A 118 -30.36 20.09 4.46
C PHE A 118 -29.63 18.78 4.16
N ALA A 119 -29.97 18.08 3.08
CA ALA A 119 -29.23 16.91 2.64
C ALA A 119 -27.82 17.29 2.16
N LEU A 120 -27.70 18.40 1.43
CA LEU A 120 -26.45 18.95 0.94
C LEU A 120 -25.54 19.43 2.07
N SER A 121 -26.09 20.14 3.07
CA SER A 121 -25.30 20.60 4.21
C SER A 121 -24.74 19.43 5.02
N ARG A 122 -25.52 18.37 5.24
CA ARG A 122 -25.05 17.13 5.88
C ARG A 122 -23.93 16.46 5.08
N LEU A 123 -24.07 16.40 3.75
CA LEU A 123 -23.05 15.86 2.86
C LEU A 123 -21.73 16.65 2.98
N ILE A 124 -21.78 17.98 2.95
CA ILE A 124 -20.59 18.85 3.07
C ILE A 124 -19.93 18.70 4.45
N ILE A 125 -20.72 18.67 5.52
CA ILE A 125 -20.21 18.48 6.89
C ILE A 125 -19.50 17.13 7.01
N HIS A 126 -20.11 16.06 6.48
CA HIS A 126 -19.50 14.73 6.50
C HIS A 126 -18.18 14.70 5.72
N ARG A 127 -18.11 15.37 4.55
CA ARG A 127 -16.89 15.47 3.75
C ARG A 127 -15.76 16.20 4.51
N SER A 128 -16.08 17.31 5.19
CA SER A 128 -15.10 18.07 5.99
C SER A 128 -14.59 17.29 7.21
N GLN A 129 -15.41 16.46 7.85
CA GLN A 129 -14.96 15.60 8.95
C GLN A 129 -14.12 14.41 8.46
N SER A 130 -14.43 13.87 7.28
CA SER A 130 -13.63 12.79 6.68
C SER A 130 -12.24 13.23 6.18
N GLU A 131 -11.96 14.52 6.00
CA GLU A 131 -10.60 14.99 5.73
C GLU A 131 -9.64 14.74 6.91
N GLN A 132 -10.16 14.61 8.14
CA GLN A 132 -9.34 14.30 9.33
C GLN A 132 -9.14 12.80 9.55
N GLN A 133 -10.03 11.96 9.03
CA GLN A 133 -9.90 10.51 9.06
C GLN A 133 -9.47 10.06 7.67
N HIS A 134 -8.16 9.86 7.47
CA HIS A 134 -7.57 9.23 6.27
C HIS A 134 -8.01 7.75 6.15
N SER A 135 -9.32 7.51 6.17
CA SER A 135 -9.95 6.22 6.10
C SER A 135 -10.15 5.90 4.63
N HIS A 136 -9.22 5.12 4.11
CA HIS A 136 -9.39 4.34 2.89
C HIS A 136 -10.77 3.68 2.87
N ALA A 137 -11.63 4.18 2.00
CA ALA A 137 -12.78 3.46 1.54
C ALA A 137 -12.89 3.69 0.03
N MET A 138 -12.18 2.89 -0.77
CA MET A 138 -12.70 2.54 -2.10
C MET A 138 -14.05 1.86 -1.87
N GLY A 139 -15.12 2.68 -1.86
CA GLY A 139 -16.48 2.29 -1.51
C GLY A 139 -17.21 1.48 -2.58
N SER A 140 -17.95 0.49 -2.06
CA SER A 140 -19.10 -0.29 -2.56
C SER A 140 -19.04 -1.12 -3.85
N SER A 141 -18.26 -0.77 -4.88
CA SER A 141 -18.10 -1.64 -6.08
C SER A 141 -16.71 -1.49 -6.69
N ARG A 142 -16.04 -2.62 -6.92
CA ARG A 142 -14.67 -2.68 -7.46
C ARG A 142 -14.64 -3.47 -8.75
N THR A 143 -14.18 -2.81 -9.80
CA THR A 143 -13.97 -3.43 -11.10
C THR A 143 -12.49 -3.75 -11.31
N LEU A 144 -12.23 -5.00 -11.68
CA LEU A 144 -10.88 -5.52 -11.93
C LEU A 144 -10.82 -6.03 -13.36
N SER A 145 -9.73 -5.81 -14.08
CA SER A 145 -9.48 -6.50 -15.34
C SER A 145 -8.28 -7.43 -15.26
N VAL A 146 -8.37 -8.54 -15.99
CA VAL A 146 -7.34 -9.58 -16.10
C VAL A 146 -7.05 -9.75 -17.58
N ILE A 147 -5.88 -9.30 -18.03
CA ILE A 147 -5.54 -9.24 -19.46
C ILE A 147 -4.19 -9.91 -19.72
N PRO A 148 -4.13 -10.95 -20.57
CA PRO A 148 -2.89 -11.62 -20.93
C PRO A 148 -2.12 -10.83 -21.99
N VAL A 149 -0.81 -10.68 -21.82
CA VAL A 149 0.09 -10.08 -22.83
C VAL A 149 1.10 -11.08 -23.40
N SER A 150 1.24 -12.24 -22.76
CA SER A 150 1.96 -13.39 -23.30
C SER A 150 0.99 -14.36 -23.98
N ALA A 151 1.45 -15.01 -25.05
CA ALA A 151 0.66 -16.03 -25.74
C ALA A 151 0.38 -17.23 -24.82
N HIS A 152 -0.80 -17.82 -24.95
CA HIS A 152 -1.21 -19.05 -24.26
C HIS A 152 -1.35 -18.97 -22.72
N ILE A 153 -1.37 -17.77 -22.14
CA ILE A 153 -1.71 -17.60 -20.72
C ILE A 153 -3.22 -17.82 -20.51
N PRO A 154 -3.64 -18.69 -19.57
CA PRO A 154 -5.05 -18.94 -19.30
C PRO A 154 -5.63 -17.84 -18.38
N ALA A 155 -5.72 -16.60 -18.89
CA ALA A 155 -6.19 -15.45 -18.11
C ALA A 155 -7.60 -15.64 -17.55
N THR A 156 -8.52 -16.20 -18.35
CA THR A 156 -9.87 -16.54 -17.90
C THR A 156 -9.84 -17.56 -16.76
N HIS A 157 -8.96 -18.56 -16.80
CA HIS A 157 -8.81 -19.53 -15.70
C HIS A 157 -8.32 -18.87 -14.41
N LEU A 158 -7.32 -17.97 -14.50
CA LEU A 158 -6.88 -17.21 -13.32
C LEU A 158 -8.02 -16.35 -12.78
N ALA A 159 -8.79 -15.69 -13.64
CA ALA A 159 -9.92 -14.88 -13.24
C ALA A 159 -11.04 -15.71 -12.57
N GLU A 160 -11.29 -16.92 -13.04
CA GLU A 160 -12.18 -17.89 -12.38
C GLU A 160 -11.68 -18.24 -10.98
N LYS A 161 -10.39 -18.56 -10.83
CA LYS A 161 -9.79 -18.89 -9.53
C LYS A 161 -9.78 -17.71 -8.56
N LEU A 162 -9.47 -16.51 -9.03
CA LEU A 162 -9.62 -15.28 -8.24
C LEU A 162 -11.08 -15.08 -7.82
N THR A 163 -12.03 -15.35 -8.72
CA THR A 163 -13.47 -15.25 -8.41
C THR A 163 -13.89 -16.26 -7.35
N GLU A 164 -13.46 -17.53 -7.43
CA GLU A 164 -13.75 -18.57 -6.42
C GLU A 164 -13.29 -18.14 -5.01
N HIS A 165 -12.11 -17.53 -4.91
CA HIS A 165 -11.61 -17.00 -3.63
C HIS A 165 -12.39 -15.77 -3.17
N LEU A 166 -12.72 -14.90 -4.11
CA LEU A 166 -13.49 -13.71 -3.81
C LEU A 166 -14.97 -14.03 -3.50
N GLN A 167 -15.49 -15.22 -3.85
CA GLN A 167 -16.87 -15.62 -3.52
C GLN A 167 -17.14 -15.79 -2.02
N ARG A 168 -16.10 -15.84 -1.18
CA ARG A 168 -16.24 -15.67 0.28
C ARG A 168 -16.83 -14.29 0.65
N TRP A 169 -16.86 -13.35 -0.30
CA TRP A 169 -17.43 -12.01 -0.18
C TRP A 169 -18.79 -11.90 -0.88
N PRO A 170 -19.69 -11.04 -0.40
CA PRO A 170 -21.01 -10.88 -1.01
C PRO A 170 -20.90 -10.44 -2.48
N HIS A 171 -21.58 -11.18 -3.36
CA HIS A 171 -21.86 -10.85 -4.76
C HIS A 171 -20.63 -10.50 -5.64
N VAL A 172 -19.86 -11.51 -6.05
CA VAL A 172 -18.79 -11.38 -7.07
C VAL A 172 -19.26 -11.88 -8.44
N ARG A 173 -18.88 -11.19 -9.52
CA ARG A 173 -19.22 -11.60 -10.89
C ARG A 173 -18.01 -11.57 -11.82
N LEU A 174 -17.76 -12.69 -12.49
CA LEU A 174 -16.86 -12.77 -13.64
C LEU A 174 -17.63 -12.46 -14.94
N VAL A 175 -16.99 -11.70 -15.83
CA VAL A 175 -17.49 -11.39 -17.18
C VAL A 175 -16.33 -11.54 -18.16
N SER A 176 -16.57 -12.30 -19.23
CA SER A 176 -15.64 -12.49 -20.35
C SER A 176 -16.35 -12.23 -21.67
N ALA A 177 -15.60 -12.18 -22.78
CA ALA A 177 -16.18 -12.03 -24.11
C ALA A 177 -17.27 -13.08 -24.40
N ALA A 178 -17.03 -14.34 -24.03
CA ALA A 178 -17.98 -15.44 -24.18
C ALA A 178 -19.31 -15.19 -23.42
N HIS A 179 -19.26 -14.57 -22.23
CA HIS A 179 -20.46 -14.22 -21.47
C HIS A 179 -21.30 -13.14 -22.17
N VAL A 180 -20.63 -12.15 -22.77
CA VAL A 180 -21.29 -11.08 -23.52
C VAL A 180 -21.94 -11.63 -24.79
N ASP A 181 -21.19 -12.43 -25.55
CA ASP A 181 -21.68 -13.04 -26.78
C ASP A 181 -22.84 -14.02 -26.54
N ALA A 182 -22.82 -14.75 -25.44
CA ALA A 182 -23.92 -15.63 -25.05
C ALA A 182 -25.22 -14.86 -24.74
N LEU A 183 -25.12 -13.61 -24.26
CA LEU A 183 -26.27 -12.79 -23.88
C LEU A 183 -26.82 -11.94 -25.02
N PHE A 184 -25.94 -11.36 -25.83
CA PHE A 184 -26.30 -10.37 -26.86
C PHE A 184 -26.17 -10.90 -28.30
N GLY A 185 -25.61 -12.09 -28.49
CA GLY A 185 -25.31 -12.68 -29.79
C GLY A 185 -23.81 -12.70 -30.10
N SER A 186 -23.39 -13.65 -30.93
CA SER A 186 -21.99 -13.85 -31.29
C SER A 186 -21.36 -12.58 -31.89
N GLY A 187 -20.17 -12.22 -31.41
CA GLY A 187 -19.41 -11.04 -31.86
C GLY A 187 -19.81 -9.72 -31.18
N PHE A 188 -20.83 -9.70 -30.32
CA PHE A 188 -21.25 -8.47 -29.64
C PHE A 188 -20.19 -7.94 -28.65
N SER A 189 -19.37 -8.83 -28.07
CA SER A 189 -18.19 -8.47 -27.29
C SER A 189 -17.18 -7.59 -28.05
N GLN A 190 -17.19 -7.65 -29.39
CA GLN A 190 -16.30 -6.91 -30.27
C GLN A 190 -16.88 -5.56 -30.73
N THR A 191 -17.96 -5.09 -30.08
CA THR A 191 -18.52 -3.76 -30.32
C THR A 191 -17.46 -2.69 -30.01
N PRO A 192 -17.17 -1.75 -30.95
CA PRO A 192 -16.18 -0.70 -30.74
C PRO A 192 -16.58 0.29 -29.64
N LEU A 193 -15.59 0.97 -29.03
CA LEU A 193 -15.82 2.01 -28.01
C LEU A 193 -16.12 3.38 -28.65
N ASP A 194 -17.24 3.48 -29.35
CA ASP A 194 -17.59 4.65 -30.19
C ASP A 194 -18.87 5.38 -29.78
N TYR A 195 -19.48 5.03 -28.63
CA TYR A 195 -20.76 5.55 -28.17
C TYR A 195 -21.94 5.30 -29.14
N SER A 196 -21.82 4.34 -30.06
CA SER A 196 -22.94 3.83 -30.84
C SER A 196 -24.04 3.24 -29.93
N PRO A 197 -25.28 3.07 -30.42
CA PRO A 197 -26.35 2.47 -29.64
C PRO A 197 -25.99 1.09 -29.05
N ALA A 198 -25.21 0.28 -29.78
CA ALA A 198 -24.72 -1.01 -29.30
C ALA A 198 -23.68 -0.86 -28.18
N ASP A 199 -22.72 0.07 -28.32
CA ASP A 199 -21.74 0.37 -27.27
C ASP A 199 -22.42 0.86 -25.99
N LEU A 200 -23.36 1.79 -26.12
CA LEU A 200 -24.15 2.32 -25.01
C LEU A 200 -24.99 1.24 -24.33
N GLN A 201 -25.54 0.29 -25.09
CA GLN A 201 -26.27 -0.86 -24.54
C GLN A 201 -25.33 -1.75 -23.70
N LEU A 202 -24.14 -2.05 -24.21
CA LEU A 202 -23.16 -2.87 -23.49
C LEU A 202 -22.67 -2.17 -22.20
N ARG A 203 -22.32 -0.88 -22.28
CA ARG A 203 -21.91 -0.07 -21.12
C ARG A 203 -22.98 -0.02 -20.03
N GLN A 204 -24.25 0.16 -20.42
CA GLN A 204 -25.38 0.15 -19.47
C GLN A 204 -25.54 -1.21 -18.79
N TRP A 205 -25.38 -2.30 -19.54
CA TRP A 205 -25.44 -3.65 -18.97
C TRP A 205 -24.30 -3.88 -17.98
N LEU A 206 -23.05 -3.54 -18.34
CA LEU A 206 -21.89 -3.64 -17.44
C LEU A 206 -22.10 -2.80 -16.18
N ALA A 207 -22.58 -1.57 -16.31
CA ALA A 207 -22.92 -0.71 -15.17
C ALA A 207 -24.03 -1.32 -14.28
N SER A 208 -24.97 -2.09 -14.84
CA SER A 208 -26.00 -2.80 -14.07
C SER A 208 -25.44 -3.97 -13.27
N LEU A 209 -24.32 -4.57 -13.71
CA LEU A 209 -23.61 -5.60 -12.94
C LEU A 209 -22.88 -4.99 -11.76
N GLU A 210 -22.21 -3.85 -11.96
CA GLU A 210 -21.54 -3.09 -10.89
C GLU A 210 -22.50 -2.67 -9.77
N GLU A 211 -23.79 -2.50 -10.09
CA GLU A 211 -24.84 -2.20 -9.10
C GLU A 211 -25.23 -3.41 -8.25
N LYS A 212 -25.16 -4.61 -8.83
CA LYS A 212 -25.60 -5.86 -8.19
C LYS A 212 -24.47 -6.59 -7.47
N HIS A 213 -23.23 -6.25 -7.79
CA HIS A 213 -22.04 -6.98 -7.39
C HIS A 213 -21.01 -6.05 -6.76
N CYS A 214 -20.46 -6.45 -5.61
CA CYS A 214 -19.38 -5.72 -4.94
C CYS A 214 -18.06 -5.82 -5.70
N TYR A 215 -17.87 -6.91 -6.45
CA TYR A 215 -16.72 -7.11 -7.34
C TYR A 215 -17.17 -7.59 -8.71
N VAL A 216 -16.68 -6.91 -9.76
CA VAL A 216 -16.83 -7.36 -11.14
C VAL A 216 -15.45 -7.56 -11.75
N LEU A 217 -15.16 -8.78 -12.17
CA LEU A 217 -13.91 -9.15 -12.82
C LEU A 217 -14.17 -9.25 -14.33
N TYR A 218 -13.41 -8.48 -15.11
CA TYR A 218 -13.40 -8.53 -16.56
C TYR A 218 -12.20 -9.34 -17.02
N ALA A 219 -12.43 -10.52 -17.62
CA ALA A 219 -11.38 -11.36 -18.17
C ALA A 219 -11.34 -11.25 -19.69
N ALA A 220 -10.13 -10.99 -20.21
CA ALA A 220 -9.85 -11.03 -21.63
C ALA A 220 -9.02 -12.28 -21.98
N ASP A 221 -9.24 -12.86 -23.15
CA ASP A 221 -8.50 -14.03 -23.64
C ASP A 221 -7.27 -13.65 -24.50
N ASN A 222 -7.18 -12.39 -24.93
CA ASN A 222 -6.07 -11.82 -25.70
C ASN A 222 -5.80 -10.37 -25.26
N SER A 223 -4.92 -9.65 -25.96
CA SER A 223 -4.61 -8.24 -25.69
C SER A 223 -4.90 -7.29 -26.86
N GLU A 224 -5.51 -7.77 -27.94
CA GLU A 224 -5.57 -7.05 -29.22
C GLU A 224 -6.98 -6.69 -29.65
N ASP A 225 -7.99 -7.33 -29.07
CA ASP A 225 -9.38 -7.19 -29.48
C ASP A 225 -10.13 -6.05 -28.76
N GLU A 226 -11.35 -5.76 -29.21
CA GLU A 226 -12.16 -4.66 -28.66
C GLU A 226 -12.64 -4.98 -27.23
N TRP A 227 -12.82 -6.26 -26.90
CA TRP A 227 -13.14 -6.68 -25.54
C TRP A 227 -12.02 -6.37 -24.56
N SER A 228 -10.77 -6.63 -24.92
CA SER A 228 -9.59 -6.33 -24.11
C SER A 228 -9.44 -4.83 -23.87
N LYS A 229 -9.65 -4.01 -24.91
CA LYS A 229 -9.71 -2.54 -24.79
C LYS A 229 -10.81 -2.14 -23.82
N ARG A 230 -11.99 -2.74 -23.94
CA ARG A 230 -13.11 -2.48 -23.02
C ARG A 230 -12.80 -2.87 -21.57
N CYS A 231 -12.13 -4.00 -21.34
CA CYS A 231 -11.69 -4.41 -20.00
C CYS A 231 -10.75 -3.37 -19.37
N LEU A 232 -9.85 -2.77 -20.14
CA LEU A 232 -9.02 -1.65 -19.69
C LEU A 232 -9.92 -0.48 -19.28
N HIS A 233 -10.72 0.03 -20.23
CA HIS A 233 -11.54 1.23 -20.05
C HIS A 233 -12.63 1.13 -18.97
N GLN A 234 -12.98 -0.08 -18.52
CA GLN A 234 -14.01 -0.31 -17.52
C GLN A 234 -13.46 -0.60 -16.12
N ALA A 235 -12.16 -0.88 -15.95
CA ALA A 235 -11.59 -1.36 -14.69
C ALA A 235 -10.99 -0.26 -13.82
N ASP A 236 -11.24 -0.35 -12.51
CA ASP A 236 -10.61 0.49 -11.48
C ASP A 236 -9.18 0.05 -11.16
N ARG A 237 -8.83 -1.21 -11.44
CA ARG A 237 -7.48 -1.77 -11.32
C ARG A 237 -7.26 -2.82 -12.41
N ILE A 238 -6.07 -2.78 -13.02
CA ILE A 238 -5.73 -3.60 -14.19
C ILE A 238 -4.64 -4.59 -13.82
N LEU A 239 -4.90 -5.88 -14.01
CA LEU A 239 -3.94 -6.96 -13.85
C LEU A 239 -3.47 -7.39 -15.24
N ILE A 240 -2.18 -7.19 -15.50
CA ILE A 240 -1.53 -7.62 -16.73
C ILE A 240 -0.79 -8.93 -16.46
N LEU A 241 -1.10 -9.96 -17.23
CA LEU A 241 -0.55 -11.30 -17.04
C LEU A 241 0.54 -11.57 -18.08
N ALA A 242 1.71 -11.97 -17.61
CA ALA A 242 2.84 -12.32 -18.45
C ALA A 242 3.62 -13.52 -17.88
N GLU A 243 4.40 -14.19 -18.72
CA GLU A 243 5.36 -15.22 -18.27
C GLU A 243 6.62 -14.55 -17.71
N ALA A 244 7.06 -14.95 -16.52
CA ALA A 244 8.18 -14.30 -15.82
C ALA A 244 9.52 -14.41 -16.56
N ASN A 245 9.74 -15.53 -17.24
CA ASN A 245 10.96 -15.82 -17.99
C ASN A 245 10.95 -15.25 -19.40
N GLN A 246 9.81 -14.74 -19.88
CA GLN A 246 9.68 -14.22 -21.22
C GLN A 246 10.22 -12.79 -21.30
N THR A 247 10.98 -12.50 -22.36
CA THR A 247 11.43 -11.14 -22.66
C THR A 247 10.22 -10.24 -23.00
N PRO A 248 10.07 -9.08 -22.34
CA PRO A 248 8.96 -8.17 -22.58
C PRO A 248 8.92 -7.69 -24.03
N THR A 249 7.77 -7.85 -24.67
CA THR A 249 7.50 -7.35 -26.03
C THR A 249 6.39 -6.32 -26.01
N ARG A 250 6.51 -5.27 -26.82
CA ARG A 250 5.43 -4.29 -26.98
C ARG A 250 4.22 -4.95 -27.65
N THR A 251 3.07 -4.83 -27.02
CA THR A 251 1.77 -5.27 -27.55
C THR A 251 0.91 -4.06 -27.92
N PRO A 252 -0.16 -4.20 -28.73
CA PRO A 252 -1.11 -3.12 -28.99
C PRO A 252 -1.64 -2.48 -27.69
N LEU A 253 -1.84 -3.29 -26.65
CA LEU A 253 -2.22 -2.83 -25.32
C LEU A 253 -1.20 -1.85 -24.71
N SER A 254 0.11 -2.11 -24.84
CA SER A 254 1.14 -1.17 -24.38
C SER A 254 1.08 0.18 -25.10
N HIS A 255 0.63 0.19 -26.37
CA HIS A 255 0.44 1.42 -27.11
C HIS A 255 -0.79 2.20 -26.61
N VAL A 256 -1.92 1.53 -26.37
CA VAL A 256 -3.13 2.16 -25.81
C VAL A 256 -2.83 2.82 -24.47
N LEU A 257 -2.11 2.11 -23.58
CA LEU A 257 -1.70 2.66 -22.28
C LEU A 257 -0.75 3.85 -22.41
N SER A 258 0.03 3.96 -23.49
CA SER A 258 0.93 5.09 -23.73
C SER A 258 0.24 6.34 -24.32
N GLN A 259 -0.96 6.19 -24.89
CA GLN A 259 -1.67 7.28 -25.58
C GLN A 259 -2.48 8.16 -24.61
N HIS A 260 -2.89 7.62 -23.46
CA HIS A 260 -3.73 8.29 -22.48
C HIS A 260 -2.97 8.41 -21.16
N ASP A 261 -3.22 9.48 -20.40
CA ASP A 261 -2.75 9.60 -19.01
C ASP A 261 -3.57 8.66 -18.14
N TRP A 262 -3.22 7.37 -18.19
CA TRP A 262 -4.00 6.31 -17.61
C TRP A 262 -4.00 6.40 -16.08
N GLN A 263 -5.18 6.52 -15.49
CA GLN A 263 -5.31 6.81 -14.06
C GLN A 263 -5.51 5.56 -13.20
N SER A 264 -6.05 4.46 -13.76
CA SER A 264 -6.24 3.23 -12.99
C SER A 264 -4.89 2.56 -12.69
N PRO A 265 -4.64 2.10 -11.45
CA PRO A 265 -3.43 1.37 -11.13
C PRO A 265 -3.28 0.09 -11.97
N ILE A 266 -2.07 -0.08 -12.51
CA ILE A 266 -1.66 -1.25 -13.28
C ILE A 266 -0.73 -2.09 -12.41
N GLU A 267 -1.01 -3.40 -12.34
CA GLU A 267 -0.25 -4.37 -11.57
C GLU A 267 0.07 -5.58 -12.44
N LEU A 268 1.25 -6.17 -12.25
CA LEU A 268 1.69 -7.32 -13.03
C LEU A 268 1.45 -8.61 -12.27
N VAL A 269 0.92 -9.61 -12.95
CA VAL A 269 0.88 -10.99 -12.48
C VAL A 269 1.79 -11.81 -13.36
N LEU A 270 2.96 -12.13 -12.84
CA LEU A 270 4.00 -12.89 -13.53
C LEU A 270 3.82 -14.37 -13.20
N LEU A 271 3.48 -15.16 -14.22
CA LEU A 271 3.44 -16.61 -14.09
C LEU A 271 4.86 -17.14 -13.92
N ARG A 272 5.10 -17.86 -12.83
CA ARG A 272 6.45 -18.34 -12.47
C ARG A 272 6.36 -19.66 -11.73
N SER A 273 7.08 -20.67 -12.23
CA SER A 273 7.22 -21.92 -11.48
C SER A 273 8.14 -21.74 -10.28
N GLU A 274 8.04 -22.62 -9.28
CA GLU A 274 8.94 -22.55 -8.15
C GLU A 274 10.40 -22.79 -8.57
N GLY A 275 11.29 -21.84 -8.21
CA GLY A 275 12.70 -21.88 -8.57
C GLY A 275 13.05 -21.27 -9.93
N ASP A 276 12.06 -20.91 -10.76
CA ASP A 276 12.33 -20.27 -12.05
C ASP A 276 12.83 -18.82 -11.86
N PRO A 277 13.79 -18.37 -12.69
CA PRO A 277 14.28 -16.99 -12.65
C PRO A 277 13.24 -16.02 -13.25
N SER A 278 13.30 -14.75 -12.83
CA SER A 278 12.51 -13.66 -13.40
C SER A 278 13.40 -12.46 -13.79
N PRO A 279 14.31 -12.64 -14.77
CA PRO A 279 15.36 -11.65 -15.07
C PRO A 279 14.80 -10.36 -15.69
N HIS A 280 13.51 -10.33 -16.03
CA HIS A 280 12.87 -9.23 -16.74
C HIS A 280 11.81 -8.50 -15.93
N THR A 281 11.71 -8.73 -14.60
CA THR A 281 10.66 -8.12 -13.76
C THR A 281 10.61 -6.60 -13.89
N LEU A 282 11.76 -5.92 -13.77
CA LEU A 282 11.79 -4.45 -13.87
C LEU A 282 11.45 -3.95 -15.28
N LEU A 283 11.83 -4.71 -16.32
CA LEU A 283 11.51 -4.36 -17.70
C LEU A 283 9.99 -4.48 -17.94
N TRP A 284 9.35 -5.53 -17.42
CA TRP A 284 7.88 -5.64 -17.44
C TRP A 284 7.22 -4.48 -16.68
N LYS A 285 7.70 -4.17 -15.46
CA LYS A 285 7.17 -3.05 -14.66
C LYS A 285 7.27 -1.74 -15.42
N GLN A 286 8.40 -1.46 -16.05
CA GLN A 286 8.62 -0.25 -16.82
C GLN A 286 7.75 -0.20 -18.08
N LEU A 287 7.62 -1.31 -18.81
CA LEU A 287 6.87 -1.38 -20.07
C LEU A 287 5.38 -1.02 -19.88
N TYR A 288 4.79 -1.43 -18.76
CA TYR A 288 3.38 -1.20 -18.47
C TYR A 288 3.13 -0.16 -17.38
N HIS A 289 4.17 0.56 -16.94
CA HIS A 289 4.08 1.50 -15.83
C HIS A 289 3.43 0.88 -14.58
N ALA A 290 3.72 -0.41 -14.33
CA ALA A 290 3.07 -1.16 -13.28
C ALA A 290 3.63 -0.76 -11.90
N ARG A 291 2.74 -0.37 -10.99
CA ARG A 291 3.11 0.01 -9.61
C ARG A 291 3.52 -1.20 -8.76
N ALA A 292 3.08 -2.39 -9.15
CA ALA A 292 3.20 -3.63 -8.39
C ALA A 292 3.45 -4.81 -9.33
N HIS A 293 4.03 -5.88 -8.77
CA HIS A 293 4.08 -7.18 -9.42
C HIS A 293 3.83 -8.29 -8.39
N TYR A 294 3.34 -9.41 -8.88
CA TYR A 294 3.04 -10.63 -8.14
C TYR A 294 3.62 -11.81 -8.90
N PHE A 295 4.15 -12.79 -8.18
CA PHE A 295 4.49 -14.08 -8.78
C PHE A 295 3.40 -15.08 -8.45
N VAL A 296 2.86 -15.72 -9.48
CA VAL A 296 1.79 -16.72 -9.35
C VAL A 296 2.22 -17.98 -10.06
N HIS A 297 2.22 -19.09 -9.34
CA HIS A 297 2.20 -20.39 -9.97
C HIS A 297 0.74 -20.73 -10.33
N PRO A 298 0.41 -21.05 -11.61
CA PRO A 298 -0.97 -21.21 -12.08
C PRO A 298 -1.84 -22.19 -11.28
N TRP A 299 -1.20 -23.15 -10.61
CA TRP A 299 -1.86 -24.18 -9.80
C TRP A 299 -1.64 -24.02 -8.29
N ALA A 300 -0.92 -23.00 -7.83
CA ALA A 300 -0.68 -22.80 -6.41
C ALA A 300 -1.78 -21.94 -5.79
N GLN A 301 -2.69 -22.61 -5.07
CA GLN A 301 -3.83 -21.94 -4.43
C GLN A 301 -3.39 -20.80 -3.50
N ASN A 302 -2.28 -20.96 -2.77
CA ASN A 302 -1.77 -19.96 -1.84
C ASN A 302 -1.35 -18.66 -2.53
N ASP A 303 -0.73 -18.74 -3.72
CA ASP A 303 -0.35 -17.54 -4.48
C ASP A 303 -1.60 -16.79 -4.95
N ILE A 304 -2.59 -17.53 -5.47
CA ILE A 304 -3.84 -16.96 -5.95
C ILE A 304 -4.62 -16.32 -4.77
N CYS A 305 -4.65 -16.97 -3.60
CA CYS A 305 -5.19 -16.39 -2.37
C CYS A 305 -4.48 -15.07 -2.01
N ALA A 306 -3.15 -15.06 -2.02
CA ALA A 306 -2.35 -13.89 -1.66
C ALA A 306 -2.60 -12.72 -2.64
N VAL A 307 -2.68 -13.00 -3.94
CA VAL A 307 -3.05 -11.98 -4.94
C VAL A 307 -4.48 -11.51 -4.71
N ALA A 308 -5.45 -12.42 -4.54
CA ALA A 308 -6.84 -12.08 -4.30
C ALA A 308 -7.02 -11.15 -3.09
N ARG A 309 -6.36 -11.46 -1.96
CA ARG A 309 -6.34 -10.60 -0.76
C ARG A 309 -5.74 -9.22 -1.07
N GLN A 310 -4.60 -9.17 -1.74
CA GLN A 310 -3.91 -7.90 -2.00
C GLN A 310 -4.68 -7.00 -2.98
N ILE A 311 -5.29 -7.57 -4.03
CA ILE A 311 -6.09 -6.80 -5.00
C ILE A 311 -7.44 -6.36 -4.43
N SER A 312 -7.96 -7.10 -3.45
CA SER A 312 -9.15 -6.71 -2.67
C SER A 312 -8.83 -5.79 -1.48
N SER A 313 -7.58 -5.31 -1.34
CA SER A 313 -7.12 -4.49 -0.21
C SER A 313 -7.39 -5.15 1.15
N GLN A 314 -7.23 -6.46 1.22
CA GLN A 314 -7.34 -7.32 2.40
C GLN A 314 -6.06 -8.13 2.61
N GLY A 315 -4.97 -7.79 1.94
CA GLY A 315 -3.67 -8.38 2.21
C GLY A 315 -3.18 -8.00 3.60
N VAL A 316 -2.31 -8.82 4.17
CA VAL A 316 -1.67 -8.54 5.46
C VAL A 316 -0.25 -8.05 5.20
N GLY A 317 -0.02 -6.77 5.50
CA GLY A 317 1.29 -6.13 5.47
C GLY A 317 1.94 -6.15 6.85
N LEU A 318 3.16 -6.68 6.96
CA LEU A 318 3.95 -6.70 8.19
C LEU A 318 5.07 -5.66 8.12
N VAL A 319 5.12 -4.74 9.08
CA VAL A 319 6.14 -3.69 9.19
C VAL A 319 6.97 -3.91 10.45
N LEU A 320 8.28 -4.08 10.31
CA LEU A 320 9.20 -4.39 11.40
C LEU A 320 10.14 -3.22 11.69
N GLY A 321 10.09 -2.69 12.91
CA GLY A 321 10.91 -1.56 13.33
C GLY A 321 12.36 -1.92 13.66
N GLY A 322 13.25 -0.93 13.63
CA GLY A 322 14.66 -1.08 14.02
C GLY A 322 14.89 -1.02 15.53
N GLY A 323 15.91 -1.73 16.02
CA GLY A 323 16.23 -1.77 17.46
C GLY A 323 17.44 -2.64 17.87
N GLY A 324 18.35 -2.96 16.95
CA GLY A 324 19.47 -3.86 17.22
C GLY A 324 19.02 -5.24 17.69
N ALA A 325 19.66 -5.80 18.73
CA ALA A 325 19.34 -7.09 19.32
C ALA A 325 17.85 -7.25 19.70
N ARG A 326 17.17 -6.17 20.10
CA ARG A 326 15.74 -6.19 20.45
C ARG A 326 14.84 -6.66 19.30
N GLY A 327 15.31 -6.51 18.06
CA GLY A 327 14.60 -7.01 16.88
C GLY A 327 14.44 -8.53 16.84
N PHE A 328 15.10 -9.31 17.71
CA PHE A 328 14.82 -10.74 17.85
C PHE A 328 13.37 -11.02 18.33
N ALA A 329 12.73 -10.07 19.01
CA ALA A 329 11.30 -10.19 19.35
C ALA A 329 10.40 -10.28 18.11
N HIS A 330 10.84 -9.74 16.95
CA HIS A 330 10.11 -9.89 15.68
C HIS A 330 10.03 -11.34 15.22
N ILE A 331 11.04 -12.16 15.51
CA ILE A 331 11.02 -13.59 15.18
C ILE A 331 9.93 -14.30 16.01
N GLY A 332 9.76 -13.88 17.27
CA GLY A 332 8.66 -14.34 18.12
C GLY A 332 7.28 -13.98 17.56
N LEU A 333 7.12 -12.76 17.03
CA LEU A 333 5.90 -12.36 16.32
C LEU A 333 5.62 -13.24 15.09
N ILE A 334 6.65 -13.51 14.28
CA ILE A 334 6.52 -14.35 13.09
C ILE A 334 6.08 -15.76 13.49
N ARG A 335 6.68 -16.33 14.54
CA ARG A 335 6.26 -17.63 15.11
C ARG A 335 4.79 -17.63 15.53
N ALA A 336 4.30 -16.53 16.13
CA ALA A 336 2.90 -16.40 16.50
C ALA A 336 1.97 -16.31 15.28
N LEU A 337 2.35 -15.54 14.25
CA LEU A 337 1.60 -15.44 12.98
C LEU A 337 1.52 -16.78 12.25
N GLU A 338 2.63 -17.52 12.18
CA GLU A 338 2.72 -18.88 11.63
C GLU A 338 1.76 -19.83 12.36
N GLN A 339 1.81 -19.85 13.69
CA GLN A 339 0.93 -20.71 14.51
C GLN A 339 -0.56 -20.38 14.33
N LEU A 340 -0.89 -19.09 14.20
CA LEU A 340 -2.26 -18.63 14.00
C LEU A 340 -2.73 -18.72 12.54
N HIS A 341 -1.87 -19.14 11.61
CA HIS A 341 -2.15 -19.21 10.17
C HIS A 341 -2.59 -17.85 9.60
N ILE A 342 -1.97 -16.78 10.10
CA ILE A 342 -2.15 -15.42 9.59
C ILE A 342 -1.10 -15.22 8.49
N PRO A 343 -1.50 -15.00 7.22
CA PRO A 343 -0.56 -14.83 6.13
C PRO A 343 0.23 -13.53 6.27
N ILE A 344 1.44 -13.49 5.71
CA ILE A 344 2.21 -12.26 5.50
C ILE A 344 2.34 -12.09 3.98
N ASP A 345 1.53 -11.19 3.41
CA ASP A 345 1.49 -10.99 1.96
C ASP A 345 2.57 -10.00 1.49
N ILE A 346 2.91 -9.02 2.34
CA ILE A 346 3.94 -7.99 2.11
C ILE A 346 4.70 -7.80 3.42
N VAL A 347 6.00 -7.58 3.32
CA VAL A 347 6.82 -7.31 4.50
C VAL A 347 7.80 -6.17 4.25
N GLY A 348 8.04 -5.34 5.24
CA GLY A 348 9.07 -4.33 5.16
C GLY A 348 9.63 -3.95 6.52
N GLY A 349 10.77 -3.26 6.53
CA GLY A 349 11.34 -2.86 7.80
C GLY A 349 12.58 -1.99 7.73
N THR A 350 13.07 -1.67 8.92
CA THR A 350 14.23 -0.79 9.13
C THR A 350 15.25 -1.49 10.04
N SER A 351 16.54 -1.38 9.73
CA SER A 351 17.63 -1.97 10.53
C SER A 351 17.43 -3.47 10.77
N MET A 352 17.48 -3.95 12.01
CA MET A 352 17.17 -5.36 12.34
C MET A 352 15.80 -5.81 11.81
N GLY A 353 14.81 -4.92 11.78
CA GLY A 353 13.52 -5.19 11.17
C GLY A 353 13.62 -5.47 9.66
N ALA A 354 14.50 -4.78 8.94
CA ALA A 354 14.79 -5.05 7.53
C ALA A 354 15.42 -6.42 7.30
N PHE A 355 16.31 -6.85 8.20
CA PHE A 355 16.93 -8.17 8.17
C PHE A 355 15.91 -9.29 8.40
N VAL A 356 15.10 -9.18 9.45
CA VAL A 356 14.04 -10.16 9.74
C VAL A 356 13.00 -10.17 8.61
N ALA A 357 12.59 -9.00 8.11
CA ALA A 357 11.69 -8.89 6.97
C ALA A 357 12.26 -9.55 5.70
N ALA A 358 13.57 -9.45 5.46
CA ALA A 358 14.22 -10.09 4.31
C ALA A 358 14.23 -11.62 4.44
N LEU A 359 14.37 -12.14 5.67
CA LEU A 359 14.25 -13.56 5.95
C LEU A 359 12.83 -14.07 5.66
N VAL A 360 11.81 -13.34 6.15
CA VAL A 360 10.39 -13.62 5.82
C VAL A 360 10.23 -13.67 4.30
N ALA A 361 10.64 -12.61 3.59
CA ALA A 361 10.47 -12.49 2.14
C ALA A 361 11.19 -13.57 1.32
N CYS A 362 12.24 -14.17 1.89
CA CYS A 362 12.96 -15.31 1.31
C CYS A 362 12.34 -16.67 1.63
N GLY A 363 11.28 -16.71 2.45
CA GLY A 363 10.54 -17.92 2.81
C GLY A 363 11.16 -18.74 3.94
N PHE A 364 12.06 -18.16 4.74
CA PHE A 364 12.55 -18.84 5.95
C PHE A 364 11.44 -18.92 7.00
N ASP A 365 11.37 -20.00 7.77
CA ASP A 365 10.46 -20.12 8.91
C ASP A 365 11.07 -19.54 10.20
N SER A 366 10.26 -19.35 11.25
CA SER A 366 10.72 -18.79 12.53
C SER A 366 11.86 -19.59 13.21
N VAL A 367 11.96 -20.90 12.97
CA VAL A 367 13.02 -21.75 13.53
C VAL A 367 14.33 -21.51 12.78
N GLU A 368 14.28 -21.50 11.45
CA GLU A 368 15.42 -21.16 10.58
C GLU A 368 15.91 -19.75 10.86
N MET A 369 15.00 -18.78 11.02
CA MET A 369 15.34 -17.39 11.36
C MET A 369 16.08 -17.31 12.70
N THR A 370 15.59 -18.03 13.72
CA THR A 370 16.23 -18.10 15.04
C THR A 370 17.65 -18.65 14.93
N HIS A 371 17.84 -19.74 14.17
CA HIS A 371 19.16 -20.32 13.94
C HIS A 371 20.10 -19.38 13.18
N ILE A 372 19.62 -18.74 12.11
CA ILE A 372 20.39 -17.76 11.32
C ILE A 372 20.80 -16.58 12.19
N ALA A 373 19.89 -16.05 13.01
CA ALA A 373 20.17 -14.96 13.94
C ALA A 373 21.20 -15.36 14.99
N TYR A 374 21.07 -16.55 15.58
CA TYR A 374 22.03 -17.09 16.54
C TYR A 374 23.43 -17.22 15.93
N GLU A 375 23.56 -17.87 14.77
CA GLU A 375 24.85 -18.02 14.08
C GLU A 375 25.46 -16.66 13.72
N THR A 376 24.64 -15.68 13.34
CA THR A 376 25.09 -14.39 12.82
C THR A 376 25.54 -13.44 13.93
N PHE A 377 24.77 -13.33 15.00
CA PHE A 377 24.98 -12.30 16.04
C PHE A 377 25.54 -12.87 17.35
N VAL A 378 25.29 -14.13 17.66
CA VAL A 378 25.66 -14.74 18.95
C VAL A 378 26.91 -15.61 18.81
N ALA A 379 26.83 -16.70 18.04
CA ALA A 379 27.89 -17.71 17.99
C ALA A 379 29.16 -17.20 17.31
N ARG A 380 29.03 -16.63 16.11
CA ARG A 380 30.17 -16.14 15.32
C ARG A 380 30.39 -14.64 15.43
N ASN A 381 29.37 -13.91 15.87
CA ASN A 381 29.35 -12.45 16.05
C ASN A 381 30.01 -11.71 14.86
N TYR A 382 29.34 -11.68 13.71
CA TYR A 382 29.86 -11.09 12.48
C TYR A 382 30.03 -9.56 12.52
N LEU A 383 29.69 -8.91 13.63
CA LEU A 383 29.84 -7.47 13.87
C LEU A 383 31.17 -7.11 14.58
N ASN A 384 32.07 -8.07 14.79
CA ASN A 384 33.32 -7.89 15.53
C ASN A 384 34.54 -7.52 14.65
N ASP A 385 34.35 -6.98 13.45
CA ASP A 385 35.44 -6.57 12.55
C ASP A 385 35.93 -5.14 12.80
N TYR A 386 36.47 -4.91 14.01
CA TYR A 386 36.92 -3.60 14.47
C TYR A 386 37.97 -2.94 13.57
N THR A 387 37.92 -1.61 13.48
CA THR A 387 38.87 -0.80 12.71
C THR A 387 39.29 0.46 13.47
N MET A 388 40.36 1.12 13.02
CA MET A 388 40.78 2.41 13.56
C MET A 388 39.71 3.47 13.21
N PRO A 389 39.11 4.18 14.20
CA PRO A 389 37.93 5.00 13.96
C PRO A 389 38.24 6.28 13.18
N ARG A 390 38.25 6.18 11.84
CA ARG A 390 38.26 7.35 10.93
C ARG A 390 36.85 7.74 10.47
N VAL A 391 35.97 6.75 10.30
CA VAL A 391 34.58 6.91 9.82
C VAL A 391 33.62 6.02 10.61
N SER A 392 34.06 4.83 11.04
CA SER A 392 33.25 3.84 11.77
C SER A 392 34.09 3.04 12.77
N LEU A 393 33.44 2.37 13.73
CA LEU A 393 34.09 1.47 14.70
C LEU A 393 34.41 0.09 14.12
N ILE A 394 33.60 -0.38 13.16
CA ILE A 394 33.76 -1.67 12.49
C ILE A 394 33.90 -1.50 10.98
N ARG A 395 34.45 -2.51 10.28
CA ARG A 395 34.56 -2.52 8.81
C ARG A 395 33.27 -2.94 8.13
N GLY A 396 32.42 -3.73 8.78
CA GLY A 396 31.16 -4.24 8.23
C GLY A 396 31.31 -5.30 7.13
N GLN A 397 32.54 -5.67 6.75
CA GLN A 397 32.83 -6.60 5.65
C GLN A 397 32.42 -8.03 6.01
N ARG A 398 32.62 -8.43 7.27
CA ARG A 398 32.21 -9.75 7.78
C ARG A 398 30.70 -9.90 7.72
N PHE A 399 29.98 -8.89 8.19
CA PHE A 399 28.53 -8.89 8.16
C PHE A 399 27.98 -8.86 6.73
N HIS A 400 28.51 -8.01 5.86
CA HIS A 400 28.14 -7.98 4.44
C HIS A 400 28.34 -9.36 3.77
N SER A 401 29.50 -10.00 3.99
CA SER A 401 29.77 -11.35 3.47
C SER A 401 28.80 -12.40 4.02
N ARG A 402 28.36 -12.24 5.28
CA ARG A 402 27.34 -13.10 5.89
C ARG A 402 25.96 -12.88 5.27
N LEU A 403 25.57 -11.64 4.98
CA LEU A 403 24.33 -11.35 4.26
C LEU A 403 24.32 -12.00 2.87
N HIS A 404 25.44 -11.94 2.14
CA HIS A 404 25.60 -12.67 0.87
C HIS A 404 25.51 -14.18 1.03
N ALA A 405 26.04 -14.74 2.12
CA ALA A 405 25.93 -16.17 2.39
C ALA A 405 24.49 -16.62 2.75
N ILE A 406 23.68 -15.74 3.35
CA ILE A 406 22.29 -16.02 3.71
C ILE A 406 21.36 -15.83 2.50
N PHE A 407 21.47 -14.69 1.83
CA PHE A 407 20.52 -14.27 0.80
C PHE A 407 20.96 -14.65 -0.62
N GLY A 408 22.22 -14.99 -0.84
CA GLY A 408 22.77 -15.25 -2.17
C GLY A 408 22.72 -14.00 -3.07
N GLN A 409 22.61 -14.23 -4.37
CA GLN A 409 22.51 -13.18 -5.39
C GLN A 409 21.08 -12.70 -5.63
N ARG A 410 20.18 -12.88 -4.65
CA ARG A 410 18.77 -12.51 -4.80
C ARG A 410 18.60 -10.99 -4.95
N ARG A 411 17.72 -10.63 -5.88
CA ARG A 411 17.28 -9.25 -6.09
C ARG A 411 15.91 -9.05 -5.45
N ILE A 412 15.65 -7.85 -4.91
CA ILE A 412 14.40 -7.55 -4.20
C ILE A 412 13.19 -7.75 -5.11
N GLU A 413 13.27 -7.27 -6.35
CA GLU A 413 12.21 -7.39 -7.36
C GLU A 413 11.99 -8.82 -7.88
N GLU A 414 12.79 -9.79 -7.45
CA GLU A 414 12.65 -11.20 -7.81
C GLU A 414 12.11 -12.04 -6.65
N LEU A 415 11.96 -11.45 -5.46
CA LEU A 415 11.40 -12.14 -4.30
C LEU A 415 9.93 -12.49 -4.55
N ARG A 416 9.51 -13.66 -4.07
CA ARG A 416 8.11 -14.12 -4.22
C ARG A 416 7.16 -13.23 -3.44
N GLN A 417 7.55 -12.85 -2.22
CA GLN A 417 6.82 -11.92 -1.38
C GLN A 417 7.35 -10.50 -1.60
N THR A 418 6.44 -9.52 -1.65
CA THR A 418 6.83 -8.12 -1.82
C THR A 418 7.60 -7.66 -0.58
N TYR A 419 8.80 -7.10 -0.80
CA TYR A 419 9.71 -6.65 0.23
C TYR A 419 10.16 -5.20 0.01
N TYR A 420 10.35 -4.45 1.09
CA TYR A 420 11.12 -3.21 1.06
C TYR A 420 11.92 -2.99 2.35
N CYS A 421 12.97 -2.19 2.29
CA CYS A 421 13.62 -1.65 3.48
C CYS A 421 14.01 -0.19 3.34
N ILE A 422 14.29 0.45 4.48
CA ILE A 422 14.59 1.88 4.53
C ILE A 422 16.04 2.15 4.93
N SER A 423 16.66 3.11 4.25
CA SER A 423 17.89 3.75 4.71
C SER A 423 17.67 5.26 4.88
N THR A 424 18.56 5.92 5.60
CA THR A 424 18.58 7.38 5.68
C THR A 424 19.66 7.93 4.78
N ASN A 425 19.31 8.89 3.92
CA ASN A 425 20.27 9.67 3.17
C ASN A 425 20.75 10.86 4.01
N LEU A 426 21.99 10.79 4.49
CA LEU A 426 22.64 11.83 5.30
C LEU A 426 22.94 13.10 4.49
N THR A 427 23.00 13.01 3.16
CA THR A 427 23.19 14.19 2.29
C THR A 427 21.92 15.04 2.19
N THR A 428 20.75 14.40 2.08
CA THR A 428 19.46 15.10 1.88
C THR A 428 18.59 15.17 3.13
N GLY A 429 18.89 14.38 4.17
CA GLY A 429 18.07 14.25 5.37
C GLY A 429 16.75 13.49 5.15
N GLN A 430 16.63 12.72 4.07
CA GLN A 430 15.40 12.02 3.70
C GLN A 430 15.54 10.50 3.83
N ALA A 431 14.43 9.82 4.09
CA ALA A 431 14.35 8.37 3.97
C ALA A 431 14.43 7.95 2.51
N VAL A 432 15.15 6.85 2.24
CA VAL A 432 15.26 6.22 0.93
C VAL A 432 14.67 4.81 1.03
N ILE A 433 13.70 4.53 0.17
CA ILE A 433 13.03 3.24 0.09
C ILE A 433 13.78 2.36 -0.90
N HIS A 434 14.11 1.14 -0.48
CA HIS A 434 14.76 0.13 -1.29
C HIS A 434 13.78 -1.03 -1.54
N ASP A 435 13.21 -1.06 -2.74
CA ASP A 435 12.28 -2.09 -3.22
C ASP A 435 12.80 -2.81 -4.50
N GLN A 436 14.05 -2.53 -4.88
CA GLN A 436 14.72 -3.09 -6.04
C GLN A 436 16.24 -3.11 -5.86
N GLY A 437 16.93 -4.04 -6.55
CA GLY A 437 18.37 -4.23 -6.47
C GLY A 437 18.77 -5.39 -5.55
N GLU A 438 20.05 -5.45 -5.23
CA GLU A 438 20.63 -6.57 -4.49
C GLU A 438 20.18 -6.56 -3.02
N LEU A 439 19.50 -7.63 -2.60
CA LEU A 439 18.87 -7.72 -1.27
C LEU A 439 19.90 -7.56 -0.14
N ALA A 440 21.00 -8.30 -0.20
CA ALA A 440 22.04 -8.29 0.84
C ALA A 440 22.63 -6.88 1.05
N THR A 441 22.84 -6.14 -0.04
CA THR A 441 23.40 -4.78 0.00
C THR A 441 22.44 -3.80 0.67
N TRP A 442 21.15 -3.83 0.32
CA TRP A 442 20.18 -2.90 0.91
C TRP A 442 19.80 -3.24 2.35
N VAL A 443 19.74 -4.53 2.71
CA VAL A 443 19.63 -4.96 4.10
C VAL A 443 20.82 -4.47 4.92
N GLY A 444 22.05 -4.66 4.41
CA GLY A 444 23.27 -4.18 5.07
C GLY A 444 23.31 -2.67 5.24
N THR A 445 22.86 -1.93 4.22
CA THR A 445 22.75 -0.46 4.26
C THR A 445 21.75 -0.01 5.32
N SER A 446 20.57 -0.64 5.36
CA SER A 446 19.53 -0.39 6.37
C SER A 446 19.98 -0.66 7.81
N MET A 447 21.00 -1.51 7.99
CA MET A 447 21.61 -1.82 9.29
C MET A 447 22.92 -1.07 9.57
N SER A 448 23.31 -0.12 8.71
CA SER A 448 24.58 0.60 8.83
C SER A 448 24.48 1.78 9.80
N VAL A 449 24.41 1.45 11.09
CA VAL A 449 24.24 2.42 12.18
C VAL A 449 25.37 3.45 12.19
N PRO A 450 25.08 4.77 12.11
CA PRO A 450 26.10 5.82 12.15
C PRO A 450 27.07 5.69 13.34
N GLY A 451 28.37 5.82 13.06
CA GLY A 451 29.43 5.69 14.05
C GLY A 451 29.81 4.24 14.38
N VAL A 452 28.91 3.27 14.22
CA VAL A 452 29.21 1.84 14.41
C VAL A 452 29.74 1.24 13.11
N ALA A 453 28.89 1.20 12.08
CA ALA A 453 29.20 0.68 10.76
C ALA A 453 29.45 1.82 9.76
N PRO A 454 30.25 1.59 8.70
CA PRO A 454 30.52 2.62 7.72
C PRO A 454 29.24 2.92 6.89
N PRO A 455 28.93 4.20 6.63
CA PRO A 455 27.85 4.55 5.72
C PRO A 455 28.20 4.14 4.28
N VAL A 456 27.16 3.93 3.47
CA VAL A 456 27.27 3.50 2.08
C VAL A 456 27.24 4.72 1.15
N ALA A 457 28.30 4.92 0.38
CA ALA A 457 28.34 5.97 -0.65
C ALA A 457 27.74 5.43 -1.95
N TRP A 458 26.70 6.09 -2.47
CA TRP A 458 25.99 5.65 -3.68
C TRP A 458 25.39 6.84 -4.41
N HIS A 459 25.68 6.99 -5.71
CA HIS A 459 25.24 8.12 -6.55
C HIS A 459 25.42 9.49 -5.86
N GLU A 460 26.63 9.80 -5.38
CA GLU A 460 26.97 11.06 -4.67
C GLU A 460 26.24 11.28 -3.33
N ASN A 461 25.47 10.30 -2.87
CA ASN A 461 24.76 10.32 -1.60
C ASN A 461 25.44 9.44 -0.56
N LEU A 462 25.26 9.79 0.72
CA LEU A 462 25.75 9.02 1.85
C LEU A 462 24.58 8.39 2.59
N LEU A 463 24.46 7.06 2.55
CA LEU A 463 23.35 6.32 3.13
C LEU A 463 23.76 5.63 4.44
N CYS A 464 22.86 5.60 5.42
CA CYS A 464 23.05 4.89 6.68
C CYS A 464 21.74 4.21 7.14
N ASP A 465 21.77 3.64 8.35
CA ASP A 465 20.61 2.99 8.97
C ASP A 465 19.34 3.86 8.90
N GLY A 466 18.24 3.27 8.44
CA GLY A 466 16.98 3.98 8.23
C GLY A 466 16.32 4.46 9.53
N GLY A 467 16.73 3.93 10.68
CA GLY A 467 16.19 4.26 11.99
C GLY A 467 16.46 5.69 12.43
N VAL A 468 17.36 6.40 11.73
CA VAL A 468 17.63 7.83 11.95
C VAL A 468 16.44 8.71 11.57
N ILE A 469 15.70 8.35 10.51
CA ILE A 469 14.55 9.14 10.01
C ILE A 469 13.24 8.39 10.12
N ASN A 470 13.20 7.10 9.73
CA ASN A 470 11.97 6.33 9.66
C ASN A 470 12.18 4.92 10.23
N ASN A 471 12.13 4.83 11.57
CA ASN A 471 12.36 3.57 12.27
C ASN A 471 11.20 2.57 12.16
N LEU A 472 9.99 3.02 11.84
CA LEU A 472 8.80 2.17 11.69
C LEU A 472 8.02 2.59 10.42
N PRO A 473 8.39 2.05 9.24
CA PRO A 473 7.98 2.62 7.96
C PRO A 473 6.59 2.17 7.51
N THR A 474 5.56 2.48 8.29
CA THR A 474 4.15 2.17 7.97
C THR A 474 3.57 3.08 6.89
N ASP A 475 4.15 4.26 6.67
CA ASP A 475 3.86 5.14 5.55
C ASP A 475 4.12 4.46 4.20
N VAL A 476 5.24 3.74 4.09
CA VAL A 476 5.58 2.99 2.88
C VAL A 476 4.58 1.86 2.65
N MET A 477 4.24 1.09 3.69
CA MET A 477 3.24 0.02 3.59
C MET A 477 1.85 0.57 3.22
N GLN A 478 1.45 1.71 3.80
CA GLN A 478 0.18 2.37 3.50
C GLN A 478 0.10 2.77 2.03
N ASN A 479 1.17 3.33 1.47
CA ASN A 479 1.23 3.75 0.07
C ASN A 479 1.14 2.59 -0.93
N LEU A 480 1.33 1.33 -0.49
CA LEU A 480 1.09 0.16 -1.34
C LEU A 480 -0.42 -0.14 -1.51
N GLU A 481 -1.28 0.35 -0.61
CA GLU A 481 -2.75 0.21 -0.65
C GLU A 481 -3.25 -1.26 -0.71
N ARG A 482 -2.53 -2.18 -0.07
CA ARG A 482 -2.78 -3.62 -0.20
C ARG A 482 -3.53 -4.27 0.96
N GLY A 483 -3.82 -3.55 2.05
CA GLY A 483 -4.72 -4.02 3.10
C GLY A 483 -4.27 -3.67 4.52
N THR A 484 -4.44 -4.60 5.44
CA THR A 484 -4.21 -4.44 6.88
C THR A 484 -2.72 -4.32 7.18
N ILE A 485 -2.36 -3.33 8.00
CA ILE A 485 -0.98 -3.09 8.44
C ILE A 485 -0.81 -3.56 9.89
N ILE A 486 0.04 -4.55 10.09
CA ILE A 486 0.55 -4.99 11.39
C ILE A 486 1.95 -4.41 11.56
N ALA A 487 2.15 -3.57 12.58
CA ALA A 487 3.42 -2.90 12.85
C ALA A 487 4.03 -3.39 14.16
N SER A 488 5.25 -3.91 14.10
CA SER A 488 6.02 -4.39 15.25
C SER A 488 7.08 -3.39 15.66
N ASN A 489 6.99 -2.89 16.88
CA ASN A 489 7.86 -1.85 17.41
C ASN A 489 8.76 -2.36 18.53
N VAL A 490 10.08 -2.18 18.34
CA VAL A 490 11.15 -2.55 19.28
C VAL A 490 12.00 -1.34 19.70
N SER A 491 11.48 -0.12 19.51
CA SER A 491 12.06 1.10 20.09
C SER A 491 11.69 1.21 21.57
N LEU A 492 12.67 1.57 22.40
CA LEU A 492 12.35 2.06 23.75
C LEU A 492 11.90 3.51 23.66
N HIS A 493 10.78 3.82 24.30
CA HIS A 493 10.33 5.20 24.47
C HIS A 493 11.03 5.89 25.64
N ASP A 494 11.97 5.23 26.30
CA ASP A 494 12.62 5.75 27.49
C ASP A 494 13.48 6.97 27.13
N ASP A 495 13.11 8.11 27.71
CA ASP A 495 14.01 9.23 27.89
C ASP A 495 15.31 8.69 28.49
N ILE A 496 16.46 9.00 27.88
CA ILE A 496 17.72 8.88 28.61
C ILE A 496 17.59 9.76 29.85
N ARG A 497 17.36 9.14 31.01
CA ARG A 497 17.26 9.83 32.30
C ARG A 497 18.56 9.64 33.05
N VAL A 498 18.99 10.70 33.73
CA VAL A 498 20.11 10.66 34.65
C VAL A 498 19.54 10.45 36.06
N PRO A 499 19.55 9.23 36.61
CA PRO A 499 19.00 9.00 37.93
C PRO A 499 19.98 9.51 39.01
N GLY A 500 19.63 10.62 39.67
CA GLY A 500 20.22 11.01 40.95
C GLY A 500 21.44 11.93 40.93
N ILE A 501 21.97 12.38 39.78
CA ILE A 501 23.09 13.35 39.72
C ILE A 501 22.70 14.54 38.82
N GLY A 502 22.97 15.78 39.27
CA GLY A 502 22.66 17.00 38.51
C GLY A 502 21.16 17.34 38.42
N LEU A 503 20.34 16.83 39.35
CA LEU A 503 18.89 17.03 39.37
C LEU A 503 18.44 18.31 40.12
N GLU A 504 19.26 18.81 41.05
CA GLU A 504 18.95 20.03 41.82
C GLU A 504 19.48 21.29 41.12
N GLU A 505 20.67 21.22 40.50
CA GLU A 505 21.26 22.30 39.71
C GLU A 505 21.88 21.74 38.40
N PRO A 506 21.86 22.50 37.28
CA PRO A 506 22.48 22.07 36.03
C PRO A 506 24.00 21.85 36.18
N ASP A 507 24.44 20.59 36.13
CA ASP A 507 25.85 20.20 36.26
C ASP A 507 26.35 19.45 35.02
N GLN A 508 27.17 20.10 34.20
CA GLN A 508 27.77 19.52 33.00
C GLN A 508 28.80 18.42 33.32
N SER A 509 29.33 18.39 34.54
CA SER A 509 30.33 17.41 35.00
C SER A 509 29.72 16.14 35.60
N ALA A 510 28.40 16.12 35.82
CA ALA A 510 27.67 15.04 36.49
C ALA A 510 27.95 13.65 35.91
N LEU A 511 27.88 13.51 34.58
CA LEU A 511 28.13 12.23 33.90
C LEU A 511 29.61 11.83 33.89
N LEU A 512 30.54 12.80 33.89
CA LEU A 512 31.98 12.56 33.95
C LEU A 512 32.44 12.11 35.35
N ASN A 513 31.72 12.54 36.38
CA ASN A 513 32.00 12.25 37.79
C ASN A 513 31.21 11.05 38.34
N TRP A 514 30.45 10.33 37.51
CA TRP A 514 29.55 9.23 37.90
C TRP A 514 30.21 8.17 38.80
N ASN A 515 31.47 7.82 38.49
CA ASN A 515 32.22 6.79 39.22
C ASN A 515 32.65 7.20 40.65
N LYS A 516 32.56 8.49 41.01
CA LYS A 516 33.02 8.96 42.33
C LYS A 516 31.94 8.93 43.41
N ILE A 517 30.64 8.82 43.08
CA ILE A 517 29.57 9.27 44.00
C ILE A 517 28.52 8.20 44.35
N ILE A 518 28.34 7.12 43.58
CA ILE A 518 27.25 6.15 43.84
C ILE A 518 27.81 4.73 43.96
N LYS A 519 28.06 4.30 45.20
CA LYS A 519 28.48 2.93 45.53
C LYS A 519 27.31 1.96 45.79
N ASP A 520 26.07 2.44 45.84
CA ASP A 520 24.96 1.70 46.47
C ASP A 520 23.62 1.62 45.72
N LYS A 521 23.54 1.96 44.43
CA LYS A 521 22.32 1.69 43.63
C LYS A 521 22.66 1.17 42.24
N LEU A 522 21.91 0.14 41.80
CA LEU A 522 21.91 -0.55 40.51
C LEU A 522 21.60 0.35 39.28
N LEU A 523 21.91 1.64 39.33
CA LEU A 523 21.55 2.61 38.30
C LEU A 523 22.71 2.79 37.32
N HIS A 524 22.45 2.54 36.03
CA HIS A 524 23.44 2.63 34.97
C HIS A 524 23.51 4.05 34.40
N ALA A 525 24.71 4.64 34.32
CA ALA A 525 24.92 5.91 33.63
C ALA A 525 24.78 5.73 32.12
N PRO A 526 24.18 6.70 31.39
CA PRO A 526 24.14 6.65 29.94
C PRO A 526 25.56 6.70 29.36
N ARG A 527 25.86 5.79 28.44
CA ARG A 527 27.16 5.70 27.76
C ARG A 527 27.22 6.63 26.55
N LEU A 528 28.43 7.02 26.12
CA LEU A 528 28.62 7.85 24.92
C LEU A 528 27.86 7.32 23.69
N ALA A 529 27.92 6.00 23.47
CA ALA A 529 27.20 5.36 22.36
C ALA A 529 25.67 5.49 22.47
N GLU A 530 25.12 5.43 23.68
CA GLU A 530 23.68 5.60 23.93
C GLU A 530 23.24 7.05 23.70
N ILE A 531 24.05 8.02 24.14
CA ILE A 531 23.79 9.45 23.93
C ILE A 531 23.82 9.81 22.44
N LEU A 532 24.85 9.35 21.71
CA LEU A 532 24.97 9.58 20.26
C LEU A 532 23.83 8.91 19.50
N MET A 533 23.47 7.66 19.86
CA MET A 533 22.35 6.97 19.24
C MET A 533 21.03 7.71 19.47
N ARG A 534 20.74 8.13 20.71
CA ARG A 534 19.53 8.89 21.00
C ARG A 534 19.50 10.19 20.23
N THR A 535 20.62 10.88 20.12
CA THR A 535 20.69 12.12 19.33
C THR A 535 20.38 11.86 17.86
N ALA A 536 20.85 10.73 17.31
CA ALA A 536 20.58 10.34 15.93
C ALA A 536 19.11 9.92 15.69
N THR A 537 18.42 9.33 16.68
CA THR A 537 17.04 8.84 16.51
C THR A 537 15.95 9.78 17.04
N LEU A 538 16.31 10.94 17.62
CA LEU A 538 15.34 11.89 18.17
C LEU A 538 14.33 12.39 17.11
N ALA A 539 14.75 12.53 15.85
CA ALA A 539 13.90 13.02 14.77
C ALA A 539 12.78 12.04 14.40
N SER A 540 13.01 10.72 14.54
CA SER A 540 12.00 9.71 14.29
C SER A 540 10.97 9.56 15.42
N ASP A 541 11.32 9.93 16.67
CA ASP A 541 10.62 9.50 17.89
C ASP A 541 9.33 10.27 18.26
N THR A 542 9.01 11.43 17.65
CA THR A 542 7.87 12.26 18.12
C THR A 542 6.70 12.35 17.13
N MET A 543 6.86 13.04 16.00
CA MET A 543 5.77 13.18 15.01
C MET A 543 5.68 11.99 14.05
N ILE A 544 6.81 11.50 13.54
CA ILE A 544 6.85 10.39 12.58
C ILE A 544 6.35 9.11 13.23
N GLN A 545 6.81 8.80 14.45
CA GLN A 545 6.37 7.60 15.17
C GLN A 545 4.88 7.64 15.54
N SER A 546 4.34 8.78 15.98
CA SER A 546 2.90 8.89 16.28
C SER A 546 2.06 8.63 15.03
N ALA A 547 2.42 9.27 13.92
CA ALA A 547 1.76 9.02 12.63
C ALA A 547 1.98 7.57 12.16
N ALA A 548 3.13 6.95 12.46
CA ALA A 548 3.38 5.56 12.11
C ALA A 548 2.46 4.59 12.84
N ILE A 549 2.17 4.86 14.13
CA ILE A 549 1.24 4.08 14.95
C ILE A 549 -0.19 4.26 14.44
N GLU A 550 -0.60 5.50 14.14
CA GLU A 550 -1.95 5.80 13.63
C GLU A 550 -2.26 5.14 12.27
N ARG A 551 -1.24 4.93 11.42
CA ARG A 551 -1.39 4.21 10.15
C ARG A 551 -1.57 2.70 10.32
N ALA A 552 -1.09 2.13 11.42
CA ALA A 552 -1.16 0.70 11.65
C ALA A 552 -2.56 0.30 12.12
N ASN A 553 -3.15 -0.74 11.50
CA ASN A 553 -4.39 -1.33 12.00
C ASN A 553 -4.15 -2.07 13.32
N LEU A 554 -2.97 -2.67 13.47
CA LEU A 554 -2.48 -3.24 14.71
C LEU A 554 -1.04 -2.79 14.94
N HIS A 555 -0.80 -2.08 16.04
CA HIS A 555 0.54 -1.75 16.51
C HIS A 555 0.88 -2.63 17.72
N ILE A 556 1.92 -3.45 17.59
CA ILE A 556 2.44 -4.32 18.65
C ILE A 556 3.73 -3.72 19.17
N ARG A 557 3.72 -3.28 20.42
CA ARG A 557 4.93 -2.86 21.13
C ARG A 557 5.53 -4.09 21.81
N MET A 558 6.70 -4.52 21.36
CA MET A 558 7.31 -5.73 21.89
C MET A 558 7.81 -5.55 23.33
N PRO A 559 7.70 -6.58 24.19
CA PRO A 559 8.17 -6.54 25.56
C PRO A 559 9.69 -6.65 25.60
N ILE A 560 10.38 -5.52 25.53
CA ILE A 560 11.85 -5.42 25.43
C ILE A 560 12.48 -4.68 26.62
N GLU A 561 11.72 -4.47 27.70
CA GLU A 561 12.17 -3.78 28.90
C GLU A 561 13.40 -4.50 29.50
N GLY A 562 14.40 -3.72 29.92
CA GLY A 562 15.63 -4.24 30.52
C GLY A 562 16.62 -4.88 29.53
N ILE A 563 16.45 -4.67 28.22
CA ILE A 563 17.30 -5.23 27.18
C ILE A 563 17.92 -4.11 26.34
N GLY A 564 19.24 -4.07 26.24
CA GLY A 564 20.00 -3.14 25.41
C GLY A 564 19.98 -3.51 23.92
N MET A 565 20.26 -2.53 23.05
CA MET A 565 20.36 -2.76 21.59
C MET A 565 21.52 -3.69 21.17
N PHE A 566 22.46 -3.95 22.08
CA PHE A 566 23.64 -4.79 21.82
C PHE A 566 23.66 -6.07 22.69
N ASP A 567 22.56 -6.40 23.36
CA ASP A 567 22.44 -7.60 24.20
C ASP A 567 22.15 -8.86 23.37
N TRP A 568 23.03 -9.15 22.41
CA TRP A 568 22.86 -10.25 21.44
C TRP A 568 22.65 -11.63 22.09
N HIS A 569 23.25 -11.85 23.27
CA HIS A 569 23.15 -13.10 24.02
C HIS A 569 21.75 -13.39 24.57
N LYS A 570 20.83 -12.41 24.58
CA LYS A 570 19.44 -12.56 25.02
C LYS A 570 18.48 -12.98 23.91
N LEU A 571 19.00 -13.58 22.84
CA LEU A 571 18.20 -13.98 21.68
C LEU A 571 17.01 -14.86 22.08
N ASP A 572 17.26 -15.97 22.79
CA ASP A 572 16.20 -16.91 23.15
C ASP A 572 15.13 -16.27 24.05
N GLU A 573 15.55 -15.43 25.01
CA GLU A 573 14.66 -14.66 25.88
C GLU A 573 13.76 -13.71 25.06
N LEU A 574 14.33 -12.99 24.10
CA LEU A 574 13.60 -12.03 23.26
C LEU A 574 12.61 -12.73 22.31
N VAL A 575 13.01 -13.85 21.71
CA VAL A 575 12.13 -14.62 20.82
C VAL A 575 10.93 -15.13 21.61
N GLU A 576 11.14 -15.69 22.80
CA GLU A 576 10.03 -16.24 23.60
C GLU A 576 9.12 -15.13 24.14
N ARG A 577 9.68 -14.06 24.73
CA ARG A 577 8.90 -12.89 25.18
C ARG A 577 8.08 -12.27 24.04
N GLY A 578 8.68 -12.14 22.87
CA GLY A 578 8.01 -11.62 21.67
C GLY A 578 6.87 -12.52 21.21
N TYR A 579 7.06 -13.84 21.26
CA TYR A 579 6.04 -14.82 20.87
C TYR A 579 4.84 -14.84 21.82
N GLU A 580 5.07 -14.91 23.14
CA GLU A 580 3.99 -14.91 24.14
C GLU A 580 3.13 -13.64 24.01
N HIS A 581 3.78 -12.47 23.94
CA HIS A 581 3.07 -11.21 23.81
C HIS A 581 2.35 -11.05 22.47
N ALA A 582 2.96 -11.52 21.37
CA ALA A 582 2.30 -11.51 20.06
C ALA A 582 1.03 -12.36 20.06
N LEU A 583 1.03 -13.53 20.70
CA LEU A 583 -0.18 -14.35 20.84
C LEU A 583 -1.28 -13.63 21.62
N GLU A 584 -0.95 -12.99 22.74
CA GLU A 584 -1.91 -12.22 23.53
C GLU A 584 -2.60 -11.11 22.69
N MET A 585 -1.83 -10.45 21.82
CA MET A 585 -2.31 -9.35 20.99
C MET A 585 -3.07 -9.81 19.74
N LEU A 586 -2.70 -10.95 19.15
CA LEU A 586 -3.28 -11.45 17.90
C LEU A 586 -4.54 -12.29 18.12
N LEU A 587 -4.63 -13.06 19.21
CA LEU A 587 -5.79 -13.93 19.49
C LEU A 587 -7.15 -13.19 19.47
N PRO A 588 -7.28 -11.98 20.07
CA PRO A 588 -8.56 -11.27 20.11
C PRO A 588 -9.07 -10.81 18.73
N ILE A 589 -8.18 -10.64 17.76
CA ILE A 589 -8.49 -10.11 16.43
C ILE A 589 -8.31 -11.14 15.32
N ARG A 590 -7.96 -12.39 15.66
CA ARG A 590 -7.68 -13.44 14.67
C ARG A 590 -8.82 -13.59 13.66
N ASP A 591 -10.06 -13.57 14.12
CA ASP A 591 -11.23 -13.78 13.27
C ASP A 591 -11.56 -12.55 12.39
N THR A 592 -10.95 -11.39 12.66
CA THR A 592 -11.07 -10.20 11.81
C THR A 592 -9.97 -10.12 10.76
N LEU A 593 -8.90 -10.92 10.91
CA LEU A 593 -7.80 -11.00 9.97
C LEU A 593 -8.09 -12.09 8.91
N PRO A 594 -7.57 -11.91 7.67
CA PRO A 594 -7.62 -12.96 6.67
C PRO A 594 -6.87 -14.21 7.16
N SER A 595 -7.45 -15.39 6.96
CA SER A 595 -6.74 -16.65 7.14
C SER A 595 -6.08 -17.10 5.83
N SER A 596 -4.93 -17.76 5.96
CA SER A 596 -4.11 -18.25 4.84
C SER A 596 -4.85 -19.26 3.96
#